data_AF-A0A1F4FWH1-F1
#
_entry.id   AF-A0A1F4FWH1-F1
#
_cell.length_a   1.000
_cell.length_b   1.000
_cell.length_c   1.000
_cell.angle_alpha   90.00
_cell.angle_beta   90.00
_cell.angle_gamma   90.00
#
_symmetry.space_group_name_H-M   'P 1'
#
loop_
_entity.id
_entity.type
_entity.pdbx_description
1 polymer ?
#
loop_
_entity_poly.entity_id
_entity_poly.type
_entity_poly.pdbx_seq_one_letter_code
_entity_poly.pdbx_strand_id
1 'polypeptide(L)' 'MASTAKRSQLNPSYPPIGSKWKERDLRVSRTLEVVRHDLANGRVRINCIETQRLSWAKPERFNGKSGGYARIA' A
#
# COMPACT_ATOMS: atom_id res chain seq x y z
N MET A 1 23.00 18.91 26.95
CA MET A 1 21.60 18.51 26.71
C MET A 1 21.50 18.10 25.24
N ALA A 2 21.40 16.79 24.96
CA ALA A 2 21.40 16.29 23.59
C ALA A 2 20.00 16.37 23.00
N SER A 3 19.91 17.03 21.85
CA SER A 3 18.74 17.11 20.98
C SER A 3 18.44 15.73 20.39
N THR A 4 17.22 15.23 20.56
CA THR A 4 16.73 14.09 19.78
C THR A 4 15.39 14.49 19.18
N ALA A 5 15.43 14.87 17.91
CA ALA A 5 14.25 15.03 17.07
C ALA A 5 13.37 13.79 17.21
N LYS A 6 12.15 13.96 17.71
CA LYS A 6 11.13 12.92 17.72
C LYS A 6 10.88 12.53 16.27
N ARG A 7 11.36 11.35 15.86
CA ARG A 7 10.90 10.64 14.67
C ARG A 7 9.38 10.70 14.69
N SER A 8 8.80 11.41 13.73
CA SER A 8 7.38 11.32 13.42
C SER A 8 7.07 9.84 13.23
N GLN A 9 6.29 9.28 14.16
CA GLN A 9 5.75 7.93 14.05
C GLN A 9 5.06 7.82 12.68
N LEU A 10 5.66 7.08 11.76
CA LEU A 10 5.01 6.65 10.54
C LEU A 10 3.78 5.85 10.96
N ASN A 11 2.58 6.37 10.70
CA ASN A 11 1.34 5.64 10.91
C ASN A 11 1.48 4.23 10.29
N PRO A 12 1.33 3.13 11.06
CA PRO A 12 1.52 1.76 10.56
C PRO A 12 0.50 1.33 9.49
N SER A 13 -0.38 2.24 9.06
CA SER A 13 -1.46 1.98 8.10
C SER A 13 -1.01 1.97 6.63
N TYR A 14 0.12 2.58 6.28
CA TYR A 14 0.52 2.71 4.87
C TYR A 14 1.51 1.61 4.45
N PRO A 15 1.29 0.94 3.31
CA PRO A 15 2.24 -0.03 2.79
C PRO A 15 3.51 0.66 2.26
N PRO A 16 4.69 0.01 2.29
CA PRO A 16 5.92 0.60 1.77
C PRO A 16 5.84 0.94 0.27
N ILE A 17 6.41 2.06 -0.17
CA ILE A 17 6.54 2.38 -1.60
C ILE A 17 7.47 1.35 -2.27
N GLY A 18 7.15 0.96 -3.51
CA GLY A 18 7.83 -0.10 -4.26
C GLY A 18 7.47 -1.52 -3.83
N SER A 19 6.68 -1.69 -2.75
CA SER A 19 6.25 -3.02 -2.33
C SER A 19 5.18 -3.58 -3.27
N LYS A 20 5.25 -4.89 -3.51
CA LYS A 20 4.30 -5.62 -4.35
C LYS A 20 3.27 -6.37 -3.52
N TRP A 21 2.05 -6.43 -4.03
CA TRP A 21 0.91 -6.98 -3.33
C TRP A 21 -0.01 -7.71 -4.30
N LYS A 22 -0.48 -8.90 -3.91
CA LYS A 22 -1.44 -9.69 -4.67
C LYS A 22 -2.82 -9.57 -4.05
N GLU A 23 -3.84 -9.46 -4.89
CA GLU A 23 -5.24 -9.53 -4.45
C GLU A 23 -5.53 -10.89 -3.79
N ARG A 24 -6.18 -10.87 -2.62
CA ARG A 24 -6.56 -12.10 -1.90
C ARG A 24 -7.82 -12.74 -2.48
N ASP A 25 -8.70 -11.95 -3.09
CA ASP A 25 -9.89 -12.50 -3.77
C ASP A 25 -9.44 -13.34 -4.97
N LEU A 26 -9.65 -14.66 -4.86
CA LEU A 26 -9.23 -15.63 -5.88
C LEU A 26 -9.91 -15.40 -7.24
N ARG A 27 -11.05 -14.69 -7.27
CA ARG A 27 -11.74 -14.32 -8.51
C ARG A 27 -11.01 -13.22 -9.28
N VAL A 28 -10.10 -12.50 -8.61
CA VAL A 28 -9.37 -11.38 -9.18
C VAL A 28 -7.87 -11.64 -9.05
N SER A 29 -7.26 -12.17 -10.11
CA SER A 29 -5.81 -12.32 -10.15
C SER A 29 -5.16 -11.01 -10.62
N ARG A 30 -4.81 -10.13 -9.69
CA ARG A 30 -4.00 -8.94 -9.98
C ARG A 30 -2.88 -8.74 -8.98
N THR A 31 -1.79 -8.19 -9.47
CA THR A 31 -0.60 -7.83 -8.73
C THR A 31 -0.42 -6.33 -8.81
N LEU A 32 -0.17 -5.73 -7.67
CA LEU A 32 -0.11 -4.28 -7.51
C LEU A 32 1.23 -3.88 -6.94
N GLU A 33 1.74 -2.75 -7.39
CA GLU A 33 2.90 -2.09 -6.82
C GLU A 33 2.47 -0.75 -6.20
N VAL A 34 2.98 -0.47 -5.01
CA VAL A 34 2.74 0.82 -4.34
C VAL A 34 3.63 1.89 -4.96
N VAL A 35 3.04 2.92 -5.54
CA VAL A 35 3.78 3.98 -6.25
C VAL A 35 4.05 5.19 -5.34
N ARG A 36 3.04 5.67 -4.61
CA ARG A 36 3.16 6.79 -3.67
C ARG A 36 2.02 6.83 -2.66
N HIS A 37 2.22 7.58 -1.58
CA HIS A 37 1.15 7.91 -0.64
C HIS A 37 0.54 9.27 -0.97
N ASP A 38 -0.77 9.39 -0.77
CA ASP A 38 -1.50 10.65 -0.74
C ASP A 38 -2.05 10.81 0.68
N LEU A 39 -1.25 11.47 1.51
CA LEU A 39 -1.56 11.65 2.93
C LEU A 39 -2.71 12.65 3.16
N ALA A 40 -2.91 13.60 2.23
CA ALA A 40 -3.99 14.57 2.32
C ALA A 40 -5.37 13.90 2.17
N ASN A 41 -5.46 12.90 1.29
CA ASN A 41 -6.71 12.20 1.01
C ASN A 41 -6.82 10.81 1.66
N GLY A 42 -5.79 10.38 2.38
CA GLY A 42 -5.79 9.05 3.01
C GLY A 42 -5.73 7.90 2.00
N ARG A 43 -4.97 8.03 0.91
CA ARG A 43 -4.95 7.06 -0.19
C ARG A 43 -3.54 6.59 -0.55
N VAL A 44 -3.49 5.41 -1.17
CA VAL A 44 -2.28 4.81 -1.73
C VAL A 44 -2.42 4.75 -3.24
N ARG A 45 -1.48 5.35 -3.97
CA ARG A 45 -1.41 5.20 -5.43
C ARG A 45 -0.80 3.83 -5.73
N ILE A 46 -1.47 3.06 -6.56
CA ILE A 46 -1.04 1.73 -6.97
C ILE A 46 -0.97 1.61 -8.48
N ASN A 47 0.00 0.85 -8.97
CA ASN A 47 0.08 0.38 -10.35
C ASN A 47 -0.35 -1.09 -10.41
N CYS A 48 -1.29 -1.44 -11.28
CA CYS A 48 -1.57 -2.83 -11.60
C CYS A 48 -0.53 -3.34 -12.60
N ILE A 49 0.28 -4.31 -12.22
CA ILE A 49 1.41 -4.77 -13.03
C ILE A 49 0.92 -5.38 -14.35
N GLU A 50 -0.19 -6.12 -14.31
CA GLU A 50 -0.72 -6.80 -15.51
C GLU A 50 -1.29 -5.83 -16.54
N THR A 51 -1.87 -4.71 -16.10
CA THR A 51 -2.58 -3.77 -16.98
C THR A 51 -1.90 -2.42 -17.12
N GLN A 52 -0.82 -2.18 -16.36
CA GLN A 52 -0.16 -0.88 -16.19
C GLN A 52 -1.11 0.25 -15.79
N ARG A 53 -2.30 -0.10 -15.25
CA ARG A 53 -3.31 0.87 -14.86
C ARG A 53 -3.02 1.40 -13.47
N LEU A 54 -2.91 2.72 -13.38
CA LEU A 54 -2.82 3.41 -12.11
C LEU A 54 -4.20 3.59 -11.47
N SER A 55 -4.30 3.32 -10.17
CA SER A 55 -5.51 3.54 -9.39
C SER A 55 -5.20 3.92 -7.95
N TRP A 56 -6.24 4.22 -7.17
CA TRP A 56 -6.13 4.62 -5.77
C TRP A 56 -6.76 3.55 -4.87
N ALA A 57 -6.05 3.18 -3.81
CA ALA A 57 -6.52 2.25 -2.80
C ALA A 57 -6.56 2.92 -1.42
N LYS A 58 -7.43 2.38 -0.57
CA LYS A 58 -7.47 2.67 0.86
C LYS A 58 -6.31 1.93 1.56
N PRO A 59 -5.53 2.56 2.46
CA PRO A 59 -4.42 1.92 3.17
C PRO A 59 -4.85 0.65 3.93
N GLU A 60 -6.09 0.61 4.42
CA GLU A 60 -6.63 -0.51 5.18
C GLU A 60 -6.73 -1.80 4.36
N ARG A 61 -6.67 -1.71 3.02
CA ARG A 61 -6.65 -2.91 2.17
C ARG A 61 -5.32 -3.66 2.21
N PHE A 62 -4.23 -3.03 2.64
CA PHE A 62 -2.90 -3.64 2.67
C PHE A 62 -2.65 -4.37 4.01
N ASN A 63 -3.55 -5.27 4.37
CA ASN A 63 -3.58 -5.92 5.68
C ASN A 63 -3.54 -7.46 5.63
N GLY A 64 -3.49 -8.06 4.43
CA GLY A 64 -3.46 -9.51 4.24
C GLY A 64 -4.78 -10.24 4.46
N LYS A 65 -5.89 -9.55 4.76
CA LYS A 65 -7.24 -10.13 5.01
C LYS A 65 -8.03 -10.35 3.72
N SER A 66 -9.14 -11.09 3.82
CA SER A 66 -10.11 -11.29 2.72
C SER A 66 -10.64 -9.95 2.19
N GLY A 67 -10.66 -9.79 0.87
CA GLY A 67 -10.99 -8.51 0.20
C GLY A 67 -9.86 -7.45 0.24
N GLY A 68 -8.75 -7.77 0.90
CA GLY A 68 -7.52 -6.97 0.91
C GLY A 68 -6.44 -7.54 0.01
N TYR A 69 -5.25 -6.99 0.16
CA TYR A 69 -4.06 -7.42 -0.55
C TYR A 69 -3.12 -8.14 0.41
N ALA A 70 -2.46 -9.18 -0.08
CA ALA A 70 -1.37 -9.86 0.59
C ALA A 70 -0.03 -9.40 0.01
N ARG A 71 0.93 -9.06 0.87
CA ARG A 71 2.26 -8.67 0.43
C ARG A 71 2.94 -9.87 -0.25
N ILE A 72 3.53 -9.62 -1.40
CA ILE A 72 4.41 -10.56 -2.09
C ILE A 72 5.81 -9.92 -2.17
N ALA A 73 6.84 -10.75 -2.06
CA ALA A 73 8.24 -10.33 -2.00
C ALA A 73 8.62 -9.38 -3.14
#